data_AF-A0AA88U7U6-F1
#
_entry.id   AF-A0AA88U7U6-F1
#
_cell.length_a   1.000
_cell.length_b   1.000
_cell.length_c   1.000
_cell.angle_alpha   90.00
_cell.angle_beta   90.00
_cell.angle_gamma   90.00
#
_symmetry.space_group_name_H-M   'P 1'
#
loop_
_entity.id
_entity.type
_entity.pdbx_description
1 polymer ?
#
loop_
_entity_poly.entity_id
_entity_poly.type
_entity_poly.pdbx_seq_one_letter_code
_entity_poly.pdbx_strand_id
1 'polypeptide(L)'
;MKTRSISGLSFVFVLLFSSSWAASAQNHEDFLQCLSLHSQNSTSISQVIYTPNNSSYLPILQFSIQNLRFMSSDTPKPTVIVTPLHESQILTVIKCSRTHGMQIRVRSGGHDYEGLSYVSELPFVILDMINFKSITVDTETSTAWVQSGSTVEAAEMILSPYGGKMDEISEYAIPFPHRAGNLYKIQHLVYWEEEGEMAAERHISWIRRLYSYMAPYVSKFPRAAYINYRDFDVGVNKQGNTSHAQASIWGTKYFKNNFNRLVKVKTMVDPGNFFRNEQSIPPISLWRKKKGD
;
A
#
# COMPACT_ATOMS: atom_id res chain seq x y z
N MET A 1 -40.76 -4.48 -64.31
CA MET A 1 -41.14 -5.11 -63.03
C MET A 1 -40.21 -4.54 -61.94
N LYS A 2 -40.78 -3.74 -61.03
CA LYS A 2 -40.27 -3.16 -59.77
C LYS A 2 -38.76 -2.90 -59.58
N THR A 3 -38.42 -1.61 -59.61
CA THR A 3 -37.28 -0.98 -58.93
C THR A 3 -37.41 -1.14 -57.41
N ARG A 4 -36.32 -1.47 -56.70
CA ARG A 4 -36.24 -1.42 -55.23
C ARG A 4 -35.27 -0.33 -54.80
N SER A 5 -35.80 0.58 -53.98
CA SER A 5 -35.14 1.68 -53.29
C SER A 5 -34.16 1.15 -52.23
N ILE A 6 -32.98 1.76 -52.14
CA ILE A 6 -32.01 1.54 -51.06
C ILE A 6 -32.28 2.63 -50.00
N SER A 7 -32.85 2.26 -48.86
CA SER A 7 -32.90 3.16 -47.69
C SER A 7 -31.57 3.06 -46.94
N GLY A 8 -30.84 4.18 -46.86
CA GLY A 8 -29.67 4.29 -46.00
C GLY A 8 -30.06 4.25 -44.52
N LEU A 9 -29.62 3.22 -43.79
CA LEU A 9 -29.58 3.27 -42.33
C LEU A 9 -28.38 4.15 -41.93
N SER A 10 -28.67 5.32 -41.38
CA SER A 10 -27.66 6.14 -40.71
C SER A 10 -27.31 5.49 -39.38
N PHE A 11 -26.14 4.87 -39.29
CA PHE A 11 -25.56 4.40 -38.04
C PHE A 11 -25.04 5.62 -37.27
N VAL A 12 -25.82 6.11 -36.31
CA VAL A 12 -25.34 7.08 -35.32
C VAL A 12 -24.41 6.31 -34.37
N PHE A 13 -23.11 6.41 -34.62
CA PHE A 13 -22.07 6.01 -33.67
C PHE A 13 -22.10 7.00 -32.49
N VAL A 14 -22.82 6.65 -31.42
CA VAL A 14 -22.67 7.36 -30.14
C VAL A 14 -21.30 6.98 -29.59
N LEU A 15 -20.32 7.84 -29.80
CA LEU A 15 -19.03 7.81 -29.13
C LEU A 15 -19.28 8.01 -27.63
N LEU A 16 -19.36 6.93 -26.87
CA LEU A 16 -19.23 6.95 -25.42
C LEU A 16 -17.78 7.30 -25.08
N PHE A 17 -17.44 8.59 -25.19
CA PHE A 17 -16.17 9.10 -24.68
C PHE A 17 -16.11 8.91 -23.17
N SER A 18 -14.99 8.34 -22.73
CA SER A 18 -14.63 7.96 -21.36
C SER A 18 -14.85 9.08 -20.33
N SER A 19 -16.00 9.06 -19.65
CA SER A 19 -16.33 10.01 -18.57
C SER A 19 -15.37 9.91 -17.37
N SER A 20 -14.77 8.73 -17.16
CA SER A 20 -13.86 8.47 -16.04
C SER A 20 -12.55 9.25 -16.15
N TRP A 21 -12.04 9.47 -17.36
CA TRP A 21 -10.76 10.16 -17.57
C TRP A 21 -10.90 11.67 -17.31
N ALA A 22 -12.00 12.27 -17.79
CA ALA A 22 -12.30 13.68 -17.54
C ALA A 22 -12.49 13.97 -16.04
N ALA A 23 -13.20 13.10 -15.32
CA ALA A 23 -13.37 13.24 -13.86
C ALA A 23 -12.06 13.09 -13.09
N SER A 24 -11.18 12.16 -13.51
CA SER A 24 -9.86 11.97 -12.88
C SER A 24 -8.92 13.16 -13.13
N ALA A 25 -8.96 13.75 -14.34
CA ALA A 25 -8.18 14.93 -14.67
C ALA A 25 -8.67 16.17 -13.90
N GLN A 26 -9.99 16.32 -13.74
CA GLN A 26 -10.55 17.40 -12.93
C GLN A 26 -10.14 17.28 -11.45
N ASN A 27 -10.22 16.07 -10.88
CA ASN A 27 -9.80 15.84 -9.48
C ASN A 27 -8.31 16.14 -9.27
N HIS A 28 -7.47 15.96 -10.28
CA HIS A 28 -6.04 16.30 -10.22
C HIS A 28 -5.80 17.81 -10.10
N GLU A 29 -6.39 18.59 -11.00
CA GLU A 29 -6.23 20.05 -11.00
C GLU A 29 -6.83 20.66 -9.72
N ASP A 30 -8.02 20.22 -9.32
CA ASP A 30 -8.68 20.68 -8.10
C ASP A 30 -7.82 20.35 -6.85
N PHE A 31 -7.17 19.18 -6.84
CA PHE A 31 -6.25 18.78 -5.77
C PHE A 31 -5.02 19.69 -5.70
N LEU A 32 -4.37 19.99 -6.84
CA LEU A 32 -3.22 20.90 -6.89
C LEU A 32 -3.59 22.33 -6.46
N GLN A 33 -4.77 22.80 -6.86
CA GLN A 33 -5.32 24.08 -6.42
C GLN A 33 -5.57 24.09 -4.91
N CYS A 34 -6.15 23.01 -4.36
CA CYS A 34 -6.36 22.85 -2.92
C CYS A 34 -5.04 22.92 -2.13
N LEU A 35 -3.98 22.23 -2.60
CA LEU A 35 -2.66 22.27 -1.95
C LEU A 35 -2.10 23.70 -1.90
N SER A 36 -2.26 24.45 -2.99
CA SER A 36 -1.77 25.82 -3.10
C SER A 36 -2.54 26.78 -2.18
N LEU A 37 -3.87 26.64 -2.08
CA LEU A 37 -4.74 27.48 -1.26
C LEU A 37 -4.59 27.23 0.25
N HIS A 38 -4.27 26.00 0.65
CA HIS A 38 -4.15 25.59 2.06
C HIS A 38 -2.70 25.52 2.56
N SER A 39 -1.73 25.94 1.77
CA SER A 39 -0.38 26.19 2.25
C SER A 39 -0.26 27.62 2.79
N GLN A 40 0.39 27.79 3.93
CA GLN A 40 0.71 29.15 4.44
C GLN A 40 1.65 29.92 3.51
N ASN A 41 2.40 29.22 2.67
CA ASN A 41 3.26 29.79 1.64
C ASN A 41 3.14 28.94 0.36
N SER A 42 2.49 29.48 -0.67
CA SER A 42 2.26 28.77 -1.94
C SER A 42 3.56 28.42 -2.67
N THR A 43 4.59 29.25 -2.53
CA THR A 43 5.93 28.99 -3.10
C THR A 43 6.64 27.84 -2.39
N SER A 44 6.38 27.63 -1.09
CA SER A 44 6.97 26.53 -0.32
C SER A 44 6.34 25.17 -0.65
N ILE A 45 5.03 25.12 -0.94
CA ILE A 45 4.37 23.86 -1.28
C ILE A 45 4.65 23.43 -2.72
N SER A 46 4.78 24.35 -3.67
CA SER A 46 5.07 24.01 -5.06
C SER A 46 6.44 23.36 -5.25
N GLN A 47 7.42 23.68 -4.40
CA GLN A 47 8.77 23.10 -4.43
C GLN A 47 8.82 21.63 -4.00
N VAL A 48 7.80 21.16 -3.27
CA VAL A 48 7.70 19.79 -2.75
C VAL A 48 6.67 18.95 -3.50
N ILE A 49 6.07 19.47 -4.56
CA ILE A 49 5.07 18.79 -5.40
C ILE A 49 5.74 18.37 -6.72
N TYR A 50 5.53 17.12 -7.11
CA TYR A 50 5.98 16.60 -8.39
C TYR A 50 4.83 15.90 -9.12
N THR A 51 4.62 16.29 -10.36
CA THR A 51 3.63 15.71 -11.28
C THR A 51 4.36 15.17 -12.52
N PRO A 52 3.71 14.34 -13.36
CA PRO A 52 4.33 13.82 -14.58
C PRO A 52 4.91 14.89 -15.53
N ASN A 53 4.51 16.15 -15.39
CA ASN A 53 5.04 17.28 -16.17
C ASN A 53 6.41 17.78 -15.67
N ASN A 54 6.81 17.44 -14.44
CA ASN A 54 8.13 17.81 -13.90
C ASN A 54 9.20 16.82 -14.36
N SER A 55 10.35 17.32 -14.83
CA SER A 55 11.50 16.46 -15.17
C SER A 55 12.04 15.66 -13.99
N SER A 56 11.85 16.14 -12.75
CA SER A 56 12.24 15.48 -11.51
C SER A 56 11.27 14.37 -11.06
N TYR A 57 10.10 14.22 -11.69
CA TYR A 57 9.07 13.28 -11.26
C TYR A 57 9.54 11.82 -11.24
N LEU A 58 10.09 11.34 -12.36
CA LEU A 58 10.57 9.96 -12.45
C LEU A 58 11.76 9.69 -11.51
N PRO A 59 12.81 10.55 -11.46
CA PRO A 59 13.89 10.37 -10.49
C PRO A 59 13.40 10.26 -9.04
N ILE A 60 12.44 11.09 -8.63
CA ILE A 60 11.90 11.08 -7.26
C ILE A 60 11.02 9.86 -7.02
N LEU A 61 10.20 9.47 -8.00
CA LEU A 61 9.41 8.25 -7.92
C LEU A 61 10.31 7.04 -7.74
N GLN A 62 11.38 6.93 -8.53
CA GLN A 62 12.24 5.74 -8.58
C GLN A 62 13.25 5.69 -7.42
N PHE A 63 13.63 6.83 -6.83
CA PHE A 63 14.68 6.93 -5.81
C PHE A 63 14.60 5.89 -4.68
N SER A 64 13.39 5.58 -4.21
CA SER A 64 13.15 4.65 -3.10
C SER A 64 12.24 3.47 -3.47
N ILE A 65 12.14 3.11 -4.76
CA ILE A 65 11.51 1.84 -5.14
C ILE A 65 12.52 0.72 -4.91
N GLN A 66 12.29 -0.09 -3.88
CA GLN A 66 13.22 -1.15 -3.48
C GLN A 66 12.90 -2.50 -4.11
N ASN A 67 11.65 -2.71 -4.54
CA ASN A 67 11.26 -3.91 -5.28
C ASN A 67 11.06 -3.57 -6.75
N LEU A 68 12.06 -3.91 -7.57
CA LEU A 68 12.15 -3.58 -9.00
C LEU A 68 11.03 -4.21 -9.83
N ARG A 69 10.35 -5.24 -9.33
CA ARG A 69 9.13 -5.81 -9.96
C ARG A 69 8.08 -4.74 -10.26
N PHE A 70 8.07 -3.66 -9.48
CA PHE A 70 7.12 -2.55 -9.60
C PHE A 70 7.68 -1.33 -10.37
N MET A 71 8.82 -1.47 -11.05
CA MET A 71 9.38 -0.40 -11.89
C MET A 71 8.91 -0.44 -13.35
N SER A 72 8.16 -1.47 -13.74
CA SER A 72 7.63 -1.62 -15.10
C SER A 72 6.79 -0.41 -15.57
N SER A 73 6.76 -0.19 -16.89
CA SER A 73 5.87 0.78 -17.54
C SER A 73 4.41 0.57 -17.14
N ASP A 74 4.00 -0.69 -16.99
CA ASP A 74 2.61 -1.11 -16.75
C ASP A 74 2.19 -0.93 -15.29
N THR A 75 3.16 -0.75 -14.37
CA THR A 75 2.85 -0.48 -12.98
C THR A 75 2.19 0.90 -12.86
N PRO A 76 0.99 0.99 -12.24
CA PRO A 76 0.30 2.27 -12.03
C PRO A 76 1.17 3.28 -11.31
N LYS A 77 1.18 4.52 -11.82
CA LYS A 77 2.00 5.62 -11.32
C LYS A 77 1.14 6.63 -10.58
N PRO A 78 1.66 7.30 -9.53
CA PRO A 78 0.90 8.30 -8.81
C PRO A 78 0.57 9.49 -9.72
N THR A 79 -0.53 10.17 -9.42
CA THR A 79 -0.86 11.41 -10.11
C THR A 79 -0.03 12.58 -9.59
N VAL A 80 0.34 12.53 -8.30
CA VAL A 80 1.16 13.53 -7.62
C VAL A 80 2.07 12.85 -6.59
N ILE A 81 3.30 13.33 -6.45
CA ILE A 81 4.19 13.01 -5.34
C ILE A 81 4.40 14.27 -4.52
N VAL A 82 4.29 14.18 -3.20
CA VAL A 82 4.56 15.29 -2.28
C VAL A 82 5.65 14.90 -1.30
N THR A 83 6.75 15.66 -1.20
CA THR A 83 7.89 15.41 -0.31
C THR A 83 7.95 16.45 0.82
N PRO A 84 7.02 16.42 1.80
CA PRO A 84 6.88 17.48 2.78
C PRO A 84 8.18 17.75 3.55
N LEU A 85 8.41 19.02 3.88
CA LEU A 85 9.51 19.51 4.73
C LEU A 85 9.02 19.83 6.15
N HIS A 86 7.71 20.02 6.34
CA HIS A 86 7.11 20.37 7.63
C HIS A 86 5.77 19.65 7.83
N GLU A 87 5.42 19.34 9.08
CA GLU A 87 4.23 18.55 9.42
C GLU A 87 2.93 19.19 8.92
N SER A 88 2.86 20.52 8.87
CA SER A 88 1.71 21.25 8.31
C SER A 88 1.41 20.86 6.86
N GLN A 89 2.42 20.52 6.06
CA GLN A 89 2.23 20.10 4.67
C GLN A 89 1.61 18.71 4.59
N ILE A 90 1.91 17.81 5.54
CA ILE A 90 1.25 16.50 5.65
C ILE A 90 -0.24 16.68 5.88
N LEU A 91 -0.61 17.57 6.81
CA LEU A 91 -2.01 17.88 7.12
C LEU A 91 -2.74 18.44 5.89
N THR A 92 -2.10 19.33 5.14
CA THR A 92 -2.63 19.89 3.89
C THR A 92 -2.87 18.80 2.83
N VAL A 93 -1.92 17.89 2.64
CA VAL A 93 -2.09 16.75 1.72
C VAL A 93 -3.26 15.87 2.14
N ILE A 94 -3.32 15.46 3.40
CA ILE A 94 -4.42 14.64 3.93
C ILE A 94 -5.78 15.32 3.70
N LYS A 95 -5.87 16.62 4.00
CA LYS A 95 -7.10 17.40 3.83
C LYS A 95 -7.52 17.44 2.36
N CYS A 96 -6.62 17.85 1.46
CA CYS A 96 -6.93 17.97 0.04
C CYS A 96 -7.24 16.62 -0.61
N SER A 97 -6.51 15.56 -0.25
CA SER A 97 -6.80 14.23 -0.77
C SER A 97 -8.17 13.74 -0.33
N ARG A 98 -8.58 14.03 0.92
CA ARG A 98 -9.93 13.71 1.40
C ARG A 98 -11.01 14.50 0.65
N THR A 99 -10.80 15.80 0.44
CA THR A 99 -11.76 16.67 -0.27
C THR A 99 -11.98 16.22 -1.71
N HIS A 100 -10.91 15.81 -2.41
CA HIS A 100 -10.96 15.48 -3.83
C HIS A 100 -10.95 13.96 -4.12
N GLY A 101 -11.18 13.13 -3.08
CA GLY A 101 -11.29 11.68 -3.23
C GLY A 101 -10.01 10.97 -3.68
N MET A 102 -8.84 11.60 -3.56
CA MET A 102 -7.55 11.02 -3.92
C MET A 102 -7.10 10.02 -2.86
N GLN A 103 -6.68 8.83 -3.27
CA GLN A 103 -6.09 7.87 -2.33
C GLN A 103 -4.66 8.30 -1.97
N ILE A 104 -4.24 8.09 -0.73
CA ILE A 104 -2.86 8.36 -0.29
C ILE A 104 -2.11 7.05 -0.13
N ARG A 105 -0.90 6.99 -0.68
CA ARG A 105 0.13 6.01 -0.32
C ARG A 105 1.25 6.75 0.42
N VAL A 106 1.56 6.31 1.64
CA VAL A 106 2.63 6.93 2.43
C VAL A 106 3.90 6.14 2.20
N ARG A 107 4.96 6.81 1.75
CA ARG A 107 6.28 6.23 1.52
C ARG A 107 7.30 6.80 2.49
N SER A 108 8.10 5.92 3.06
CA SER A 108 9.29 6.29 3.84
C SER A 108 10.51 5.64 3.14
N GLY A 109 11.00 4.50 3.62
CA GLY A 109 12.11 3.79 2.96
C GLY A 109 11.75 2.99 1.69
N GLY A 110 10.45 2.79 1.41
CA GLY A 110 9.99 2.12 0.18
C GLY A 110 10.26 0.61 0.07
N HIS A 111 10.50 -0.07 1.19
CA HIS A 111 10.73 -1.53 1.27
C HIS A 111 9.44 -2.37 1.36
N ASP A 112 8.28 -1.87 0.94
CA ASP A 112 7.05 -2.67 0.96
C ASP A 112 7.13 -3.79 -0.10
N TYR A 113 6.99 -5.06 0.33
CA TYR A 113 7.22 -6.23 -0.54
C TYR A 113 6.21 -6.33 -1.69
N GLU A 114 5.05 -5.70 -1.53
CA GLU A 114 3.99 -5.62 -2.53
C GLU A 114 3.83 -4.21 -3.09
N GLY A 115 4.82 -3.34 -2.88
CA GLY A 115 4.85 -1.99 -3.44
C GLY A 115 3.75 -1.06 -2.91
N LEU A 116 3.06 -1.40 -1.82
CA LEU A 116 1.87 -0.66 -1.36
C LEU A 116 2.12 0.77 -0.89
N SER A 117 3.39 1.14 -0.72
CA SER A 117 3.78 2.53 -0.41
C SER A 117 3.88 3.43 -1.65
N TYR A 118 3.87 2.86 -2.86
CA TYR A 118 4.03 3.61 -4.11
C TYR A 118 3.20 3.08 -5.30
N VAL A 119 2.37 2.06 -5.11
CA VAL A 119 1.45 1.51 -6.12
C VAL A 119 0.02 1.51 -5.60
N SER A 120 -0.93 1.80 -6.49
CA SER A 120 -2.37 1.76 -6.25
C SER A 120 -3.13 1.52 -7.55
N GLU A 121 -4.21 0.75 -7.51
CA GLU A 121 -5.10 0.57 -8.67
C GLU A 121 -6.04 1.78 -8.91
N LEU A 122 -6.22 2.63 -7.90
CA LEU A 122 -6.99 3.88 -7.99
C LEU A 122 -6.06 5.09 -8.10
N PRO A 123 -6.50 6.21 -8.72
CA PRO A 123 -5.77 7.47 -8.72
C PRO A 123 -5.31 7.85 -7.31
N PHE A 124 -4.02 8.14 -7.18
CA PHE A 124 -3.40 8.27 -5.87
C PHE A 124 -2.27 9.29 -5.84
N VAL A 125 -1.99 9.74 -4.62
CA VAL A 125 -0.89 10.63 -4.28
C VAL A 125 0.10 9.85 -3.42
N ILE A 126 1.39 9.96 -3.72
CA ILE A 126 2.42 9.53 -2.77
C ILE A 126 2.72 10.69 -1.83
N LEU A 127 2.56 10.46 -0.53
CA LEU A 127 3.12 11.30 0.51
C LEU A 127 4.47 10.70 0.92
N ASP A 128 5.55 11.30 0.44
CA ASP A 128 6.91 10.78 0.58
C ASP A 128 7.67 11.48 1.71
N MET A 129 7.93 10.73 2.78
CA MET A 129 8.56 11.21 4.00
C MET A 129 10.09 11.31 3.90
N ILE A 130 10.68 11.22 2.70
CA ILE A 130 12.13 11.27 2.46
C ILE A 130 12.86 12.44 3.14
N ASN A 131 12.19 13.59 3.30
CA ASN A 131 12.78 14.76 3.94
C ASN A 131 12.67 14.74 5.47
N PHE A 132 11.83 13.88 6.06
CA PHE A 132 11.71 13.64 7.50
C PHE A 132 12.74 12.60 7.98
N LYS A 133 14.02 12.96 7.83
CA LYS A 133 15.17 12.09 8.12
C LYS A 133 16.06 12.59 9.26
N SER A 134 15.57 13.52 10.08
CA SER A 134 16.32 13.99 11.25
C SER A 134 16.46 12.86 12.27
N ILE A 135 17.69 12.49 12.59
CA ILE A 135 18.01 11.51 13.62
C ILE A 135 18.55 12.29 14.82
N THR A 136 17.77 12.40 15.89
CA THR A 136 18.22 12.87 17.19
C THR A 136 18.48 11.64 18.05
N VAL A 137 19.74 11.40 18.40
CA VAL A 137 20.13 10.31 19.30
C VAL A 137 20.11 10.82 20.73
N ASP A 138 19.23 10.24 21.54
CA ASP A 138 19.23 10.42 22.98
C ASP A 138 20.12 9.34 23.61
N THR A 139 21.27 9.77 24.13
CA THR A 139 22.26 8.88 24.74
C THR A 139 21.84 8.38 26.13
N GLU A 140 20.77 8.90 26.73
CA GLU A 140 20.18 8.32 27.94
C GLU A 140 19.34 7.06 27.63
N THR A 141 18.83 6.90 26.40
CA THR A 141 17.90 5.80 26.03
C THR A 141 18.46 4.76 25.07
N SER A 142 19.74 4.88 24.66
CA SER A 142 20.51 3.84 23.93
C SER A 142 19.87 3.31 22.63
N THR A 143 19.62 4.15 21.62
CA THR A 143 19.17 3.69 20.28
C THR A 143 19.98 4.27 19.11
N ALA A 144 20.07 3.53 18.01
CA ALA A 144 20.71 3.92 16.75
C ALA A 144 20.09 3.18 15.54
N TRP A 145 20.22 3.73 14.32
CA TRP A 145 19.78 3.12 13.05
C TRP A 145 20.93 2.95 12.04
N VAL A 146 20.91 1.82 11.32
CA VAL A 146 21.94 1.37 10.36
C VAL A 146 21.27 0.96 9.04
N GLN A 147 21.91 1.28 7.91
CA GLN A 147 21.46 0.91 6.56
C GLN A 147 22.12 -0.40 6.08
N SER A 148 21.35 -1.28 5.43
CA SER A 148 21.83 -2.52 4.83
C SER A 148 21.78 -2.42 3.30
N GLY A 149 22.87 -1.94 2.70
CA GLY A 149 23.04 -1.99 1.24
C GLY A 149 23.84 -3.21 0.82
N SER A 150 23.22 -4.17 0.12
CA SER A 150 23.83 -4.92 -1.00
C SER A 150 22.80 -5.87 -1.66
N THR A 151 23.10 -6.22 -2.92
CA THR A 151 22.37 -6.90 -4.01
C THR A 151 22.89 -8.32 -4.25
N VAL A 152 22.05 -9.32 -4.61
CA VAL A 152 22.45 -10.57 -5.33
C VAL A 152 21.20 -11.27 -5.92
N GLU A 153 21.30 -11.92 -7.09
CA GLU A 153 20.36 -12.98 -7.49
C GLU A 153 20.53 -14.21 -6.58
N ALA A 154 19.59 -14.41 -5.65
CA ALA A 154 19.68 -15.49 -4.66
C ALA A 154 18.28 -15.95 -4.22
N ALA A 155 18.14 -17.24 -3.95
CA ALA A 155 17.04 -17.77 -3.16
C ALA A 155 17.52 -17.97 -1.73
N GLU A 156 16.91 -17.29 -0.77
CA GLU A 156 17.35 -17.29 0.62
C GLU A 156 16.23 -17.84 1.53
N MET A 157 16.64 -18.65 2.51
CA MET A 157 15.82 -19.03 3.65
C MET A 157 16.49 -18.53 4.92
N ILE A 158 15.98 -17.43 5.48
CA ILE A 158 16.53 -16.82 6.68
C ILE A 158 15.74 -17.32 7.89
N LEU A 159 16.41 -18.00 8.81
CA LEU A 159 15.85 -18.45 10.08
C LEU A 159 16.30 -17.51 11.20
N SER A 160 15.37 -16.76 11.77
CA SER A 160 15.65 -15.86 12.90
C SER A 160 15.15 -16.50 14.20
N PRO A 161 16.03 -16.85 15.16
CA PRO A 161 15.62 -17.49 16.40
C PRO A 161 14.74 -16.56 17.25
N TYR A 162 13.72 -17.14 17.88
CA TYR A 162 12.86 -16.51 18.88
C TYR A 162 13.24 -17.07 20.26
N GLY A 163 12.39 -16.89 21.28
CA GLY A 163 12.72 -17.16 22.67
C GLY A 163 13.23 -15.92 23.42
N GLY A 164 13.81 -16.13 24.59
CA GLY A 164 14.33 -15.05 25.44
C GLY A 164 13.29 -13.96 25.67
N LYS A 165 13.63 -12.70 25.39
CA LYS A 165 12.72 -11.57 25.60
C LYS A 165 11.41 -11.68 24.82
N MET A 166 11.40 -12.38 23.68
CA MET A 166 10.18 -12.57 22.89
C MET A 166 9.15 -13.47 23.57
N ASP A 167 9.58 -14.35 24.48
CA ASP A 167 8.69 -15.23 25.24
C ASP A 167 8.12 -14.55 26.49
N GLU A 168 8.84 -13.57 27.04
CA GLU A 168 8.39 -12.80 28.21
C GLU A 168 7.28 -11.79 27.86
N ILE A 169 7.26 -11.27 26.64
CA ILE A 169 6.29 -10.25 26.22
C ILE A 169 4.97 -10.93 25.86
N SER A 170 3.88 -10.51 26.50
CA SER A 170 2.52 -10.99 26.17
C SER A 170 2.18 -10.77 24.70
N GLU A 171 1.52 -11.75 24.05
CA GLU A 171 1.02 -11.60 22.68
C GLU A 171 0.01 -10.46 22.51
N TYR A 172 -0.57 -9.97 23.60
CA TYR A 172 -1.53 -8.86 23.61
C TYR A 172 -0.91 -7.48 23.92
N ALA A 173 0.39 -7.44 24.24
CA ALA A 173 1.07 -6.21 24.64
C ALA A 173 1.06 -5.15 23.52
N ILE A 174 1.30 -5.60 22.29
CA ILE A 174 1.27 -4.78 21.06
C ILE A 174 0.62 -5.59 19.92
N PRO A 175 0.31 -4.98 18.76
CA PRO A 175 -0.36 -5.69 17.67
C PRO A 175 0.34 -6.95 17.17
N PHE A 176 1.68 -6.99 17.21
CA PHE A 176 2.50 -8.12 16.82
C PHE A 176 2.38 -9.28 17.84
N PRO A 177 1.79 -10.43 17.46
CA PRO A 177 1.36 -11.45 18.41
C PRO A 177 2.31 -12.66 18.51
N HIS A 178 3.36 -12.73 17.70
CA HIS A 178 4.20 -13.94 17.60
C HIS A 178 5.25 -13.94 18.72
N ARG A 179 4.86 -14.41 19.91
CA ARG A 179 5.63 -14.38 21.16
C ARG A 179 5.98 -15.79 21.63
N ALA A 180 5.77 -16.09 22.92
CA ALA A 180 5.96 -17.42 23.51
C ALA A 180 5.40 -18.56 22.65
N GLY A 181 6.16 -19.65 22.56
CA GLY A 181 5.81 -20.86 21.80
C GLY A 181 6.21 -20.83 20.32
N ASN A 182 6.81 -19.74 19.81
CA ASN A 182 7.40 -19.69 18.48
C ASN A 182 8.92 -19.90 18.60
N LEU A 183 9.47 -20.95 17.99
CA LEU A 183 10.92 -21.26 18.10
C LEU A 183 11.77 -20.29 17.26
N TYR A 184 11.31 -19.96 16.05
CA TYR A 184 11.98 -19.07 15.11
C TYR A 184 10.99 -18.60 14.04
N LYS A 185 11.35 -17.53 13.34
CA LYS A 185 10.67 -17.06 12.12
C LYS A 185 11.49 -17.49 10.90
N ILE A 186 10.82 -17.96 9.86
CA ILE A 186 11.45 -18.24 8.55
C ILE A 186 11.01 -17.17 7.57
N GLN A 187 11.96 -16.58 6.86
CA GLN A 187 11.71 -15.73 5.71
C GLN A 187 12.21 -16.43 4.46
N HIS A 188 11.35 -16.54 3.45
CA HIS A 188 11.73 -17.01 2.12
C HIS A 188 11.86 -15.80 1.21
N LEU A 189 12.99 -15.66 0.54
CA LEU A 189 13.25 -14.57 -0.40
C LEU A 189 13.77 -15.16 -1.70
N VAL A 190 13.41 -14.51 -2.81
CA VAL A 190 14.00 -14.75 -4.12
C VAL A 190 14.30 -13.39 -4.71
N TYR A 191 15.54 -13.22 -5.13
CA TYR A 191 16.05 -12.05 -5.82
C TYR A 191 16.42 -12.44 -7.24
N TRP A 192 16.17 -11.56 -8.19
CA TRP A 192 16.50 -11.76 -9.60
C TRP A 192 16.72 -10.39 -10.26
N GLU A 193 17.51 -10.34 -11.33
CA GLU A 193 17.76 -9.13 -12.11
C GLU A 193 16.92 -9.09 -13.39
N GLU A 194 16.55 -10.25 -13.95
CA GLU A 194 15.77 -10.36 -15.19
C GLU A 194 14.44 -9.59 -15.12
N GLU A 195 14.30 -8.56 -15.95
CA GLU A 195 13.08 -7.78 -16.05
C GLU A 195 11.98 -8.51 -16.83
N GLY A 196 10.73 -8.11 -16.60
CA GLY A 196 9.56 -8.56 -17.36
C GLY A 196 8.67 -9.54 -16.61
N GLU A 197 7.43 -9.63 -17.09
CA GLU A 197 6.36 -10.39 -16.42
C GLU A 197 6.66 -11.89 -16.37
N MET A 198 7.23 -12.46 -17.44
CA MET A 198 7.59 -13.89 -17.49
C MET A 198 8.64 -14.25 -16.44
N ALA A 199 9.66 -13.41 -16.26
CA ALA A 199 10.69 -13.61 -15.24
C ALA A 199 10.07 -13.55 -13.84
N ALA A 200 9.27 -12.51 -13.57
CA ALA A 200 8.55 -12.37 -12.30
C ALA A 200 7.65 -13.59 -12.02
N GLU A 201 6.86 -14.04 -13.00
CA GLU A 201 5.98 -15.20 -12.86
C GLU A 201 6.76 -16.48 -12.52
N ARG A 202 7.91 -16.71 -13.19
CA ARG A 202 8.78 -17.87 -12.92
C ARG A 202 9.26 -17.88 -11.47
N HIS A 203 9.79 -16.77 -10.97
CA HIS A 203 10.35 -16.67 -9.61
C HIS A 203 9.26 -16.67 -8.53
N ILE A 204 8.16 -15.96 -8.74
CA ILE A 204 7.00 -15.95 -7.83
C ILE A 204 6.38 -17.35 -7.74
N SER A 205 6.22 -18.04 -8.87
CA SER A 205 5.72 -19.42 -8.88
C SER A 205 6.64 -20.38 -8.13
N TRP A 206 7.96 -20.17 -8.21
CA TRP A 206 8.92 -20.97 -7.46
C TRP A 206 8.78 -20.79 -5.94
N ILE A 207 8.73 -19.55 -5.45
CA ILE A 207 8.60 -19.29 -4.00
C ILE A 207 7.25 -19.75 -3.46
N ARG A 208 6.18 -19.69 -4.26
CA ARG A 208 4.86 -20.26 -3.93
C ARG A 208 4.91 -21.78 -3.76
N ARG A 209 5.66 -22.49 -4.61
CA ARG A 209 5.87 -23.95 -4.47
C ARG A 209 6.64 -24.28 -3.20
N LEU A 210 7.71 -23.54 -2.89
CA LEU A 210 8.45 -23.69 -1.63
C LEU A 210 7.55 -23.42 -0.42
N TYR A 211 6.78 -22.32 -0.44
CA TYR A 211 5.85 -21.97 0.63
C TYR A 211 4.78 -23.05 0.82
N SER A 212 4.27 -23.65 -0.26
CA SER A 212 3.30 -24.75 -0.20
C SER A 212 3.92 -26.01 0.38
N TYR A 213 5.13 -26.37 -0.05
CA TYR A 213 5.90 -27.50 0.49
C TYR A 213 6.16 -27.37 2.00
N MET A 214 6.41 -26.15 2.49
CA MET A 214 6.67 -25.90 3.91
C MET A 214 5.41 -25.95 4.80
N ALA A 215 4.21 -25.99 4.23
CA ALA A 215 2.94 -25.92 4.98
C ALA A 215 2.79 -26.90 6.16
N PRO A 216 3.18 -28.20 6.08
CA PRO A 216 3.01 -29.13 7.19
C PRO A 216 4.02 -28.94 8.33
N TYR A 217 5.10 -28.19 8.11
CA TYR A 217 6.22 -28.04 9.06
C TYR A 217 6.19 -26.73 9.85
N VAL A 218 5.28 -25.82 9.51
CA VAL A 218 5.18 -24.49 10.12
C VAL A 218 3.90 -24.33 10.92
N SER A 219 3.72 -23.17 11.56
CA SER A 219 2.50 -22.85 12.30
C SER A 219 1.23 -23.10 11.49
N LYS A 220 0.17 -23.52 12.19
CA LYS A 220 -1.15 -23.81 11.62
C LYS A 220 -2.24 -23.29 12.55
N PHE A 221 -3.40 -22.97 11.97
CA PHE A 221 -4.59 -22.47 12.69
C PHE A 221 -4.36 -21.22 13.57
N PRO A 222 -3.97 -20.07 12.99
CA PRO A 222 -3.70 -19.81 11.58
C PRO A 222 -2.24 -20.12 11.20
N ARG A 223 -1.98 -20.26 9.90
CA ARG A 223 -0.60 -20.21 9.38
C ARG A 223 -0.11 -18.77 9.51
N ALA A 224 0.71 -18.51 10.53
CA ALA A 224 1.16 -17.18 10.90
C ALA A 224 1.99 -16.54 9.79
N ALA A 225 1.88 -15.21 9.69
CA ALA A 225 2.64 -14.38 8.77
C ALA A 225 3.10 -13.11 9.49
N TYR A 226 4.12 -12.44 8.97
CA TYR A 226 4.64 -11.20 9.52
C TYR A 226 4.27 -10.03 8.62
N ILE A 227 3.56 -9.02 9.15
CA ILE A 227 2.98 -7.92 8.35
C ILE A 227 4.01 -7.11 7.55
N ASN A 228 5.26 -7.02 8.04
CA ASN A 228 6.31 -6.30 7.31
C ASN A 228 6.91 -7.12 6.15
N TYR A 229 6.58 -8.41 6.04
CA TYR A 229 6.81 -9.23 4.84
C TYR A 229 5.46 -9.40 4.16
N ARG A 230 4.96 -8.29 3.61
CA ARG A 230 3.64 -8.23 3.00
C ARG A 230 3.53 -9.26 1.88
N ASP A 231 2.42 -9.99 1.87
CA ASP A 231 2.17 -11.09 0.96
C ASP A 231 0.70 -11.06 0.54
N PHE A 232 0.41 -10.79 -0.74
CA PHE A 232 -0.97 -10.82 -1.25
C PHE A 232 -1.54 -12.22 -1.36
N ASP A 233 -0.72 -13.26 -1.42
CA ASP A 233 -1.17 -14.65 -1.54
C ASP A 233 -1.86 -15.14 -0.27
N VAL A 234 -1.63 -14.50 0.89
CA VAL A 234 -2.38 -14.80 2.12
C VAL A 234 -3.79 -14.18 2.16
N GLY A 235 -4.10 -13.31 1.20
CA GLY A 235 -5.43 -12.74 0.97
C GLY A 235 -5.44 -11.21 0.92
N VAL A 236 -6.33 -10.64 0.12
CA VAL A 236 -6.49 -9.19 -0.06
C VAL A 236 -7.93 -8.74 0.16
N ASN A 237 -8.08 -7.47 0.48
CA ASN A 237 -9.32 -6.73 0.44
C ASN A 237 -9.79 -6.61 -1.01
N LYS A 238 -11.10 -6.74 -1.24
CA LYS A 238 -11.69 -6.40 -2.53
C LYS A 238 -11.83 -4.88 -2.64
N GLN A 239 -11.68 -4.33 -3.85
CA GLN A 239 -11.97 -2.93 -4.11
C GLN A 239 -13.39 -2.58 -3.62
N GLY A 240 -13.50 -1.49 -2.86
CA GLY A 240 -14.75 -1.08 -2.22
C GLY A 240 -14.90 -1.58 -0.78
N ASN A 241 -15.98 -2.30 -0.50
CA ASN A 241 -16.40 -2.60 0.87
C ASN A 241 -15.98 -4.02 1.30
N THR A 242 -14.78 -4.14 1.90
CA THR A 242 -14.32 -5.42 2.44
C THR A 242 -14.95 -5.69 3.81
N SER A 243 -15.57 -6.87 3.94
CA SER A 243 -16.15 -7.29 5.22
C SER A 243 -15.08 -7.68 6.23
N HIS A 244 -15.40 -7.56 7.52
CA HIS A 244 -14.55 -8.06 8.61
C HIS A 244 -14.21 -9.55 8.43
N ALA A 245 -15.18 -10.37 8.00
CA ALA A 245 -14.98 -11.80 7.77
C ALA A 245 -13.94 -12.07 6.67
N GLN A 246 -14.00 -11.34 5.56
CA GLN A 246 -13.01 -11.47 4.48
C GLN A 246 -11.62 -11.02 4.94
N ALA A 247 -11.53 -9.86 5.61
CA ALA A 247 -10.24 -9.36 6.09
C ALA A 247 -9.64 -10.23 7.20
N SER A 248 -10.47 -10.95 7.98
CA SER A 248 -10.00 -11.86 9.03
C SER A 248 -9.19 -13.04 8.47
N ILE A 249 -9.38 -13.43 7.21
CA ILE A 249 -8.63 -14.52 6.55
C ILE A 249 -7.13 -14.24 6.57
N TRP A 250 -6.73 -13.03 6.15
CA TRP A 250 -5.33 -12.58 6.18
C TRP A 250 -4.98 -11.94 7.53
N GLY A 251 -5.92 -11.21 8.14
CA GLY A 251 -5.71 -10.44 9.36
C GLY A 251 -5.32 -11.30 10.56
N THR A 252 -5.94 -12.47 10.71
CA THR A 252 -5.59 -13.41 11.78
C THR A 252 -4.23 -14.06 11.56
N LYS A 253 -3.74 -14.19 10.32
CA LYS A 253 -2.37 -14.68 10.05
C LYS A 253 -1.32 -13.68 10.53
N TYR A 254 -1.54 -12.38 10.31
CA TYR A 254 -0.62 -11.34 10.76
C TYR A 254 -0.73 -11.03 12.26
N PHE A 255 -1.96 -10.99 12.79
CA PHE A 255 -2.24 -10.41 14.11
C PHE A 255 -2.89 -11.38 15.10
N LYS A 256 -3.14 -12.64 14.71
CA LYS A 256 -3.86 -13.63 15.53
C LYS A 256 -5.11 -13.00 16.18
N ASN A 257 -5.25 -13.16 17.49
CA ASN A 257 -6.36 -12.65 18.29
C ASN A 257 -6.39 -11.11 18.40
N ASN A 258 -5.28 -10.42 18.09
CA ASN A 258 -5.23 -8.95 18.14
C ASN A 258 -6.02 -8.28 17.01
N PHE A 259 -6.34 -9.01 15.92
CA PHE A 259 -7.03 -8.45 14.76
C PHE A 259 -8.35 -7.76 15.14
N ASN A 260 -9.14 -8.35 16.04
CA ASN A 260 -10.41 -7.77 16.49
C ASN A 260 -10.23 -6.45 17.24
N ARG A 261 -9.20 -6.34 18.08
CA ARG A 261 -8.86 -5.08 18.77
C ARG A 261 -8.44 -4.01 17.76
N LEU A 262 -7.66 -4.39 16.75
CA LEU A 262 -7.22 -3.46 15.70
C LEU A 262 -8.38 -2.94 14.86
N VAL A 263 -9.34 -3.80 14.49
CA VAL A 263 -10.55 -3.37 13.78
C VAL A 263 -11.38 -2.39 14.62
N LYS A 264 -11.50 -2.61 15.93
CA LYS A 264 -12.16 -1.65 16.83
C LYS A 264 -11.46 -0.29 16.82
N VAL A 265 -10.13 -0.27 16.95
CA VAL A 265 -9.33 0.97 16.89
C VAL A 265 -9.52 1.67 15.54
N LYS A 266 -9.39 0.93 14.43
CA LYS A 266 -9.62 1.46 13.08
C LYS A 266 -10.99 2.11 12.93
N THR A 267 -12.03 1.46 13.45
CA THR A 267 -13.41 1.97 13.41
C THR A 267 -13.54 3.31 14.15
N MET A 268 -12.82 3.49 15.26
CA MET A 268 -12.86 4.74 16.03
C MET A 268 -12.06 5.87 15.38
N VAL A 269 -10.86 5.58 14.85
CA VAL A 269 -9.93 6.62 14.39
C VAL A 269 -10.05 6.95 12.89
N ASP A 270 -10.58 6.03 12.09
CA ASP A 270 -10.79 6.22 10.66
C ASP A 270 -12.07 5.50 10.17
N PRO A 271 -13.26 5.95 10.65
CA PRO A 271 -14.54 5.34 10.29
C PRO A 271 -14.87 5.44 8.80
N GLY A 272 -14.33 6.45 8.11
CA GLY A 272 -14.48 6.63 6.66
C GLY A 272 -13.56 5.75 5.81
N ASN A 273 -12.69 4.95 6.44
CA ASN A 273 -11.67 4.12 5.78
C ASN A 273 -10.82 4.91 4.77
N PHE A 274 -10.42 6.12 5.14
CA PHE A 274 -9.62 6.99 4.30
C PHE A 274 -8.22 6.42 4.08
N PHE A 275 -7.56 5.98 5.17
CA PHE A 275 -6.28 5.31 5.10
C PHE A 275 -6.48 3.84 4.78
N ARG A 276 -6.49 3.52 3.49
CA ARG A 276 -6.73 2.17 3.00
C ARG A 276 -5.73 1.76 1.93
N ASN A 277 -5.53 0.46 1.89
CA ASN A 277 -4.83 -0.29 0.87
C ASN A 277 -5.41 -1.72 0.80
N GLU A 278 -4.83 -2.51 -0.07
CA GLU A 278 -5.21 -3.86 -0.47
C GLU A 278 -5.18 -4.85 0.71
N GLN A 279 -4.48 -4.55 1.81
CA GLN A 279 -4.48 -5.33 3.04
C GLN A 279 -4.60 -4.43 4.28
N SER A 280 -5.37 -3.35 4.17
CA SER A 280 -5.63 -2.45 5.28
C SER A 280 -6.73 -3.04 6.17
N ILE A 281 -6.62 -2.82 7.48
CA ILE A 281 -7.63 -3.27 8.43
C ILE A 281 -8.92 -2.50 8.12
N PRO A 282 -10.05 -3.16 7.83
CA PRO A 282 -11.30 -2.46 7.54
C PRO A 282 -11.97 -1.98 8.84
N PRO A 283 -12.65 -0.82 8.85
CA PRO A 283 -13.54 -0.46 9.94
C PRO A 283 -14.80 -1.33 9.91
N ILE A 284 -15.50 -1.40 11.05
CA ILE A 284 -16.83 -2.00 11.10
C ILE A 284 -17.82 -1.00 10.53
N SER A 285 -18.56 -1.38 9.49
CA SER A 285 -19.63 -0.55 8.95
C SER A 285 -20.71 -0.35 10.02
N LEU A 286 -20.82 0.87 10.57
CA LEU A 286 -21.87 1.25 11.52
C LEU A 286 -23.22 1.52 10.82
N TRP A 287 -23.29 1.42 9.49
CA TRP A 287 -24.44 1.74 8.64
C TRP A 287 -25.60 0.73 8.71
N ARG A 288 -25.77 0.04 9.84
CA ARG A 288 -26.92 -0.83 10.12
C ARG A 288 -27.70 -0.49 11.38
N LYS A 289 -27.48 0.68 12.00
CA LYS A 289 -28.33 1.21 13.08
C LYS A 289 -28.71 2.67 12.83
N LYS A 290 -29.71 2.89 11.96
CA LYS A 290 -30.73 3.97 12.00
C LYS A 290 -31.55 3.94 10.69
N LYS A 291 -32.48 3.00 10.59
CA LYS A 291 -33.69 3.08 9.76
C LYS A 291 -34.74 2.16 10.41
N GLY A 292 -35.74 2.77 11.07
CA GLY A 292 -36.90 2.14 11.72
C GLY A 292 -36.55 1.36 12.98
N ASP A 293 -37.16 1.54 14.15
CA ASP A 293 -38.51 2.04 14.45
C ASP A 293 -38.51 3.25 15.38
#